data_AF-A0A158AXZ6-F1
#
_entry.id   AF-A0A158AXZ6-F1
#
_cell.length_a   1.000
_cell.length_b   1.000
_cell.length_c   1.000
_cell.angle_alpha   90.00
_cell.angle_beta   90.00
_cell.angle_gamma   90.00
#
_symmetry.space_group_name_H-M   'P 1'
#
loop_
_entity.id
_entity.type
_entity.pdbx_description
1 polymer ?
#
loop_
_entity_poly.entity_id
_entity_poly.type
_entity_poly.pdbx_seq_one_letter_code
_entity_poly.pdbx_strand_id
1 'polypeptide(L)'
;MRAAFDLSLYLVLDPVQCGGHDAAVRVARAALEGGATLVQLRAPEWHKRAWFDLARELLPITRAYGVPFVINDHVDVALAVDADGVHIGQRDLPADIARRLLGPDALIGLSVSNLDETTEANTLGGIVDYLGAGPVYATPTKTDASTPCGIDGLSAIRAAARLPTVAIGGIQSHNAADVMRARPAGLAVVSAICKAADPREAAATLAATIAQSRI
;
A
#
# COMPACT_ATOMS: atom_id res chain seq x y z
N MET A 1 -19.03 -7.00 -8.12
CA MET A 1 -18.21 -7.98 -7.37
C MET A 1 -16.78 -7.50 -7.51
N ARG A 2 -16.06 -7.28 -6.41
CA ARG A 2 -14.72 -6.68 -6.46
C ARG A 2 -13.78 -7.55 -7.30
N ALA A 3 -12.98 -6.91 -8.14
CA ALA A 3 -11.95 -7.61 -8.89
C ALA A 3 -10.99 -8.32 -7.92
N ALA A 4 -10.47 -9.48 -8.33
CA ALA A 4 -9.39 -10.13 -7.60
C ALA A 4 -8.16 -9.20 -7.58
N PHE A 5 -7.47 -9.13 -6.45
CA PHE A 5 -6.28 -8.30 -6.26
C PHE A 5 -5.19 -9.09 -5.55
N ASP A 6 -3.93 -8.70 -5.77
CA ASP A 6 -2.76 -9.35 -5.20
C ASP A 6 -1.93 -8.36 -4.36
N LEU A 7 -1.80 -8.65 -3.07
CA LEU A 7 -1.04 -7.84 -2.12
C LEU A 7 0.45 -8.20 -2.03
N SER A 8 0.94 -9.13 -2.86
CA SER A 8 2.32 -9.66 -2.82
C SER A 8 3.37 -8.57 -2.68
N LEU A 9 3.50 -7.70 -3.68
CA LEU A 9 4.43 -6.56 -3.67
C LEU A 9 3.64 -5.28 -3.91
N TYR A 10 3.44 -4.54 -2.83
CA TYR A 10 2.65 -3.33 -2.83
C TYR A 10 3.57 -2.10 -2.82
N LEU A 11 3.65 -1.37 -3.93
CA LEU A 11 4.32 -0.07 -3.97
C LEU A 11 3.42 1.02 -3.40
N VAL A 12 3.86 1.67 -2.33
CA VAL A 12 3.34 2.98 -1.91
C VAL A 12 4.26 4.03 -2.52
N LEU A 13 3.79 4.66 -3.59
CA LEU A 13 4.53 5.62 -4.40
C LEU A 13 4.45 7.02 -3.76
N ASP A 14 5.62 7.51 -3.36
CA ASP A 14 5.79 8.85 -2.80
C ASP A 14 6.61 9.70 -3.80
N PRO A 15 6.00 10.69 -4.47
CA PRO A 15 6.68 11.43 -5.52
C PRO A 15 7.82 12.30 -4.98
N VAL A 16 7.79 12.75 -3.73
CA VAL A 16 8.92 13.48 -3.13
C VAL A 16 10.12 12.54 -3.02
N GLN A 17 9.90 11.30 -2.58
CA GLN A 17 10.96 10.30 -2.48
C GLN A 17 11.44 9.78 -3.84
N CYS A 18 10.61 9.85 -4.87
CA CYS A 18 11.01 9.52 -6.24
C CYS A 18 11.85 10.64 -6.91
N GLY A 19 11.79 11.87 -6.41
CA GLY A 19 12.43 13.04 -7.03
C GLY A 19 11.51 13.88 -7.93
N GLY A 20 10.20 13.82 -7.72
CA GLY A 20 9.19 14.64 -8.40
C GLY A 20 8.23 13.85 -9.29
N HIS A 21 7.37 14.58 -10.00
CA HIS A 21 6.29 14.03 -10.84
C HIS A 21 6.80 13.02 -11.87
N ASP A 22 7.66 13.46 -12.79
CA ASP A 22 8.14 12.61 -13.89
C ASP A 22 8.94 11.41 -13.37
N ALA A 23 9.64 11.60 -12.25
CA ALA A 23 10.39 10.53 -11.62
C ALA A 23 9.45 9.49 -11.00
N ALA A 24 8.37 9.91 -10.35
CA ALA A 24 7.34 9.00 -9.82
C ALA A 24 6.69 8.15 -10.91
N VAL A 25 6.41 8.74 -12.09
CA VAL A 25 5.89 8.01 -13.25
C VAL A 25 6.89 6.94 -13.73
N ARG A 26 8.18 7.29 -13.85
CA ARG A 26 9.23 6.33 -14.23
C ARG A 26 9.40 5.22 -13.20
N VAL A 27 9.42 5.56 -11.90
CA VAL A 27 9.53 4.61 -10.80
C VAL A 27 8.34 3.65 -10.79
N ALA A 28 7.11 4.14 -10.94
CA ALA A 28 5.93 3.28 -10.99
C ALA A 28 6.00 2.27 -12.13
N ARG A 29 6.39 2.71 -13.34
CA ARG A 29 6.58 1.82 -14.48
C ARG A 29 7.67 0.76 -14.20
N ALA A 30 8.82 1.18 -13.71
CA ALA A 30 9.93 0.29 -13.39
C ALA A 30 9.54 -0.74 -12.31
N ALA A 31 8.79 -0.33 -11.29
CA ALA A 31 8.32 -1.22 -10.24
C ALA A 31 7.31 -2.25 -10.76
N LEU A 32 6.40 -1.85 -11.66
CA LEU A 32 5.47 -2.77 -12.33
C LEU A 32 6.23 -3.80 -13.19
N GLU A 33 7.24 -3.36 -13.95
CA GLU A 33 8.13 -4.25 -14.72
C GLU A 33 8.94 -5.20 -13.81
N GLY A 34 9.21 -4.78 -12.57
CA GLY A 34 9.85 -5.59 -11.54
C GLY A 34 8.90 -6.48 -10.74
N GLY A 35 7.59 -6.45 -11.02
CA GLY A 35 6.61 -7.33 -10.39
C GLY A 35 5.82 -6.74 -9.22
N ALA A 36 5.69 -5.42 -9.13
CA ALA A 36 4.71 -4.81 -8.23
C ALA A 36 3.28 -5.23 -8.61
N THR A 37 2.49 -5.65 -7.62
CA THR A 37 1.15 -6.23 -7.81
C THR A 37 0.03 -5.30 -7.32
N LEU A 38 0.37 -4.21 -6.64
CA LEU A 38 -0.54 -3.12 -6.27
C LEU A 38 0.25 -1.81 -6.17
N VAL A 39 -0.35 -0.69 -6.62
CA VAL A 39 0.25 0.65 -6.51
C VAL A 39 -0.68 1.58 -5.75
N GLN A 40 -0.15 2.30 -4.77
CA GLN A 40 -0.83 3.40 -4.08
C GLN A 40 -0.10 4.70 -4.36
N LEU A 41 -0.83 5.75 -4.74
CA LEU A 41 -0.27 7.10 -4.72
C LEU A 41 -0.42 7.70 -3.32
N ARG A 42 0.69 8.16 -2.74
CA ARG A 42 0.75 8.88 -1.47
C ARG A 42 1.68 10.09 -1.57
N ALA A 43 1.13 11.29 -1.73
CA ALA A 43 1.87 12.54 -1.89
C ALA A 43 1.50 13.58 -0.81
N PRO A 44 1.82 13.35 0.48
CA PRO A 44 1.29 14.15 1.59
C PRO A 44 1.67 15.63 1.55
N GLU A 45 2.80 15.95 0.90
CA GLU A 45 3.29 17.33 0.77
C GLU A 45 2.69 18.08 -0.44
N TRP A 46 1.94 17.39 -1.29
CA TRP A 46 1.43 17.95 -2.54
C TRP A 46 0.00 18.46 -2.40
N HIS A 47 -0.32 19.54 -3.10
CA HIS A 47 -1.69 20.03 -3.20
C HIS A 47 -2.55 19.13 -4.10
N LYS A 48 -3.87 19.11 -3.89
CA LYS A 48 -4.81 18.21 -4.58
C LYS A 48 -4.72 18.24 -6.12
N ARG A 49 -4.42 19.39 -6.74
CA ARG A 49 -4.26 19.45 -8.20
C ARG A 49 -3.10 18.57 -8.71
N ALA A 50 -1.96 18.55 -8.01
CA ALA A 50 -0.81 17.74 -8.41
C ALA A 50 -1.06 16.25 -8.15
N TRP A 51 -1.83 15.91 -7.10
CA TRP A 51 -2.35 14.55 -6.91
C TRP A 51 -3.18 14.09 -8.11
N PHE A 52 -4.16 14.90 -8.53
CA PHE A 52 -5.01 14.58 -9.67
C PHE A 52 -4.20 14.43 -10.97
N ASP A 53 -3.31 15.37 -11.26
CA ASP A 53 -2.50 15.35 -12.48
C ASP A 53 -1.61 14.09 -12.54
N LEU A 54 -0.93 13.74 -11.43
CA LEU A 54 -0.10 12.54 -11.36
C LEU A 54 -0.93 11.25 -11.38
N ALA A 55 -2.04 11.19 -10.64
CA ALA A 55 -2.92 10.03 -10.61
C ALA A 55 -3.50 9.72 -12.00
N ARG A 56 -3.89 10.76 -12.77
CA ARG A 56 -4.39 10.62 -14.14
C ARG A 56 -3.34 10.04 -15.10
N GLU A 57 -2.06 10.28 -14.84
CA GLU A 57 -0.96 9.72 -15.64
C GLU A 57 -0.58 8.29 -15.21
N LEU A 58 -0.63 7.99 -13.91
CA LEU A 58 -0.32 6.67 -13.37
C LEU A 58 -1.38 5.62 -13.69
N LEU A 59 -2.66 5.99 -13.64
CA LEU A 59 -3.78 5.06 -13.82
C LEU A 59 -3.74 4.26 -15.15
N PRO A 60 -3.55 4.87 -16.34
CA PRO A 60 -3.44 4.09 -17.57
C PRO A 60 -2.20 3.18 -17.58
N ILE A 61 -1.13 3.56 -16.87
CA ILE A 61 0.08 2.73 -16.74
C ILE A 61 -0.23 1.48 -15.93
N THR A 62 -0.79 1.63 -14.72
CA THR A 62 -1.11 0.48 -13.85
C THR A 62 -2.13 -0.45 -14.51
N ARG A 63 -3.14 0.10 -15.20
CA ARG A 63 -4.12 -0.67 -15.97
C ARG A 63 -3.49 -1.48 -17.09
N ALA A 64 -2.48 -0.97 -17.78
CA ALA A 64 -1.78 -1.71 -18.83
C ALA A 64 -1.07 -2.96 -18.29
N TYR A 65 -0.71 -2.98 -17.01
CA TYR A 65 -0.15 -4.13 -16.31
C TYR A 65 -1.22 -4.98 -15.58
N GLY A 66 -2.49 -4.59 -15.62
CA GLY A 66 -3.56 -5.26 -14.86
C GLY A 66 -3.41 -5.12 -13.34
N VAL A 67 -2.68 -4.09 -12.88
CA VAL A 67 -2.37 -3.87 -11.46
C VAL A 67 -3.30 -2.79 -10.88
N PRO A 68 -3.98 -3.05 -9.74
CA PRO A 68 -4.83 -2.05 -9.12
C PRO A 68 -4.06 -0.80 -8.67
N PHE A 69 -4.69 0.36 -8.84
CA PHE A 69 -4.20 1.66 -8.41
C PHE A 69 -5.15 2.31 -7.41
N VAL A 70 -4.64 2.58 -6.20
CA VAL A 70 -5.42 3.18 -5.12
C VAL A 70 -4.86 4.54 -4.69
N ILE A 71 -5.73 5.41 -4.20
CA ILE A 71 -5.34 6.73 -3.69
C ILE A 71 -5.31 6.69 -2.16
N ASN A 72 -4.22 7.17 -1.57
CA ASN A 72 -4.15 7.32 -0.12
C ASN A 72 -5.04 8.47 0.34
N ASP A 73 -5.92 8.21 1.31
CA ASP A 73 -6.84 9.08 2.06
C ASP A 73 -7.92 9.84 1.24
N HIS A 74 -7.56 10.33 0.05
CA HIS A 74 -8.37 11.24 -0.75
C HIS A 74 -9.41 10.52 -1.63
N VAL A 75 -10.57 10.23 -1.04
CA VAL A 75 -11.75 9.66 -1.75
C VAL A 75 -12.20 10.55 -2.92
N ASP A 76 -12.12 11.87 -2.78
CA ASP A 76 -12.47 12.81 -3.83
C ASP A 76 -11.53 12.72 -5.04
N VAL A 77 -10.23 12.57 -4.81
CA VAL A 77 -9.24 12.36 -5.88
C VAL A 77 -9.46 10.99 -6.54
N ALA A 78 -9.72 9.94 -5.75
CA ALA A 78 -10.01 8.60 -6.28
C ALA A 78 -11.21 8.61 -7.23
N LEU A 79 -12.31 9.28 -6.83
CA LEU A 79 -13.49 9.46 -7.67
C LEU A 79 -13.20 10.30 -8.91
N ALA A 80 -12.43 11.38 -8.79
CA ALA A 80 -12.16 12.29 -9.90
C ALA A 80 -11.34 11.65 -11.04
N VAL A 81 -10.53 10.63 -10.73
CA VAL A 81 -9.70 9.93 -11.72
C VAL A 81 -10.21 8.53 -12.06
N ASP A 82 -11.31 8.07 -11.46
CA ASP A 82 -11.77 6.68 -11.54
C ASP A 82 -10.69 5.67 -11.11
N ALA A 83 -10.03 5.93 -9.97
CA ALA A 83 -9.08 5.00 -9.36
C ALA A 83 -9.80 3.71 -8.88
N ASP A 84 -9.04 2.63 -8.74
CA ASP A 84 -9.61 1.33 -8.34
C ASP A 84 -10.00 1.29 -6.87
N GLY A 85 -9.58 2.28 -6.07
CA GLY A 85 -9.93 2.35 -4.67
C GLY A 85 -9.13 3.36 -3.85
N VAL A 86 -9.20 3.19 -2.54
CA VAL A 86 -8.47 4.00 -1.55
C VAL A 86 -7.78 3.13 -0.50
N HIS A 87 -6.76 3.70 0.12
CA HIS A 87 -6.25 3.24 1.40
C HIS A 87 -6.42 4.38 2.42
N ILE A 88 -7.00 4.09 3.58
CA ILE A 88 -7.30 5.09 4.61
C ILE A 88 -6.67 4.69 5.94
N GLY A 89 -6.33 5.68 6.76
CA GLY A 89 -5.91 5.52 8.13
C GLY A 89 -7.03 5.73 9.15
N GLN A 90 -6.68 5.51 10.42
CA GLN A 90 -7.61 5.59 11.57
C GLN A 90 -8.18 7.00 11.84
N ARG A 91 -7.55 8.04 11.27
CA ARG A 91 -7.94 9.45 11.45
C ARG A 91 -8.54 10.08 10.18
N ASP A 92 -8.69 9.29 9.14
CA ASP A 92 -9.23 9.74 7.86
C ASP A 92 -10.74 9.58 7.83
N LEU A 93 -11.34 9.67 6.64
CA LEU A 93 -12.76 9.41 6.47
C LEU A 93 -13.09 7.99 6.95
N PRO A 94 -14.15 7.79 7.76
CA PRO A 94 -14.55 6.45 8.19
C PRO A 94 -14.81 5.50 7.02
N ALA A 95 -14.42 4.23 7.18
CA ALA A 95 -14.43 3.25 6.10
C ALA A 95 -15.83 3.00 5.50
N ASP A 96 -16.87 3.03 6.33
CA ASP A 96 -18.27 2.90 5.92
C ASP A 96 -18.71 4.08 5.03
N ILE A 97 -18.25 5.29 5.34
CA ILE A 97 -18.50 6.48 4.53
C ILE A 97 -17.73 6.41 3.21
N ALA A 98 -16.45 6.03 3.24
CA ALA A 98 -15.66 5.82 2.02
C ALA A 98 -16.33 4.78 1.10
N ARG A 99 -16.78 3.66 1.67
CA ARG A 99 -17.54 2.61 0.94
C ARG A 99 -18.84 3.15 0.33
N ARG A 100 -19.58 3.98 1.06
CA ARG A 100 -20.82 4.58 0.54
C ARG A 100 -20.56 5.50 -0.65
N LEU A 101 -19.46 6.26 -0.64
CA LEU A 101 -19.11 7.19 -1.71
C LEU A 101 -18.54 6.49 -2.95
N LEU A 102 -17.65 5.50 -2.74
CA LEU A 102 -16.95 4.79 -3.82
C LEU A 102 -17.78 3.64 -4.43
N GLY A 103 -18.83 3.21 -3.75
CA GLY A 103 -19.66 2.11 -4.20
C GLY A 103 -19.09 0.73 -3.87
N PRO A 104 -19.77 -0.35 -4.29
CA PRO A 104 -19.47 -1.71 -3.83
C PRO A 104 -18.18 -2.30 -4.42
N ASP A 105 -17.74 -1.81 -5.58
CA ASP A 105 -16.67 -2.45 -6.36
C ASP A 105 -15.27 -1.89 -6.09
N ALA A 106 -15.16 -0.70 -5.49
CA ALA A 106 -13.87 -0.10 -5.15
C ALA A 106 -13.11 -0.91 -4.09
N LEU A 107 -11.78 -0.93 -4.16
CA LEU A 107 -10.93 -1.50 -3.12
C LEU A 107 -10.78 -0.51 -1.96
N ILE A 108 -10.93 -0.97 -0.73
CA ILE A 108 -10.70 -0.15 0.47
C ILE A 108 -9.70 -0.86 1.38
N GLY A 109 -8.53 -0.27 1.53
CA GLY A 109 -7.55 -0.66 2.54
C GLY A 109 -7.68 0.16 3.82
N LEU A 110 -7.40 -0.45 4.96
CA LEU A 110 -7.37 0.24 6.26
C LEU A 110 -6.02 0.00 6.96
N SER A 111 -5.38 1.07 7.43
CA SER A 111 -4.18 0.95 8.26
C SER A 111 -4.52 0.45 9.67
N VAL A 112 -3.74 -0.50 10.20
CA VAL A 112 -3.80 -0.95 11.60
C VAL A 112 -2.39 -1.03 12.19
N SER A 113 -2.26 -0.74 13.48
CA SER A 113 -0.98 -0.67 14.19
C SER A 113 -0.95 -1.50 15.47
N ASN A 114 -2.10 -1.99 15.94
CA ASN A 114 -2.23 -2.76 17.17
C ASN A 114 -3.44 -3.72 17.11
N LEU A 115 -3.61 -4.54 18.17
CA LEU A 115 -4.67 -5.54 18.26
C LEU A 115 -6.07 -4.96 18.42
N ASP A 116 -6.21 -3.79 19.06
CA ASP A 116 -7.51 -3.16 19.25
C ASP A 116 -8.06 -2.67 17.90
N GLU A 117 -7.23 -1.94 17.14
CA GLU A 117 -7.55 -1.52 15.76
C GLU A 117 -7.82 -2.72 14.84
N THR A 118 -7.08 -3.82 15.02
CA THR A 118 -7.31 -5.06 14.26
C THR A 118 -8.66 -5.70 14.61
N THR A 119 -9.02 -5.70 15.89
CA THR A 119 -10.30 -6.23 16.37
C THR A 119 -11.46 -5.42 15.85
N GLU A 120 -11.34 -4.10 15.82
CA GLU A 120 -12.34 -3.20 15.24
C GLU A 120 -12.43 -3.40 13.72
N ALA A 121 -11.30 -3.47 13.02
CA ALA A 121 -11.27 -3.71 11.57
C ALA A 121 -11.92 -5.03 11.15
N ASN A 122 -11.86 -6.06 12.00
CA ASN A 122 -12.53 -7.34 11.77
C ASN A 122 -14.06 -7.23 11.72
N THR A 123 -14.66 -6.17 12.29
CA THR A 123 -16.10 -5.91 12.21
C THR A 123 -16.52 -5.26 10.88
N LEU A 124 -15.55 -4.75 10.11
CA LEU A 124 -15.77 -4.03 8.85
C LEU A 124 -15.73 -4.96 7.62
N GLY A 125 -15.96 -6.25 7.81
CA GLY A 125 -16.05 -7.21 6.72
C GLY A 125 -17.09 -6.80 5.68
N GLY A 126 -16.72 -6.81 4.40
CA GLY A 126 -17.57 -6.33 3.30
C GLY A 126 -17.54 -4.81 3.09
N ILE A 127 -16.90 -4.05 3.99
CA ILE A 127 -16.61 -2.62 3.83
C ILE A 127 -15.14 -2.45 3.45
N VAL A 128 -14.25 -3.04 4.25
CA VAL A 128 -12.79 -3.05 4.05
C VAL A 128 -12.37 -4.37 3.41
N ASP A 129 -11.40 -4.29 2.50
CA ASP A 129 -10.93 -5.41 1.68
C ASP A 129 -9.59 -5.95 2.14
N TYR A 130 -8.73 -5.10 2.71
CA TYR A 130 -7.43 -5.50 3.23
C TYR A 130 -6.92 -4.55 4.31
N LEU A 131 -5.92 -5.01 5.07
CA LEU A 131 -5.28 -4.24 6.14
C LEU A 131 -3.82 -3.94 5.81
N GLY A 132 -3.36 -2.71 6.11
CA GLY A 132 -1.95 -2.36 6.16
C GLY A 132 -1.46 -2.38 7.61
N ALA A 133 -0.69 -3.40 7.99
CA ALA A 133 -0.19 -3.57 9.35
C ALA A 133 1.19 -2.94 9.52
N GLY A 134 1.30 -1.92 10.37
CA GLY A 134 2.58 -1.29 10.66
C GLY A 134 2.51 0.01 11.47
N PRO A 135 3.65 0.69 11.65
CA PRO A 135 4.94 0.34 11.05
C PRO A 135 5.59 -0.89 11.71
N VAL A 136 6.19 -1.79 10.92
CA VAL A 136 6.95 -2.94 11.46
C VAL A 136 8.27 -2.48 12.07
N TYR A 137 9.01 -1.67 11.32
CA TYR A 137 10.25 -1.02 11.77
C TYR A 137 10.11 0.50 11.76
N ALA A 138 10.98 1.18 12.50
CA ALA A 138 11.06 2.64 12.45
C ALA A 138 11.33 3.12 11.01
N THR A 139 10.64 4.19 10.59
CA THR A 139 10.79 4.77 9.27
C THR A 139 10.60 6.28 9.30
N PRO A 140 11.41 7.07 8.58
CA PRO A 140 11.20 8.50 8.45
C PRO A 140 10.13 8.87 7.40
N THR A 141 9.54 7.90 6.69
CA THR A 141 8.61 8.16 5.56
C THR A 141 7.25 8.72 5.99
N LYS A 142 6.77 8.32 7.16
CA LYS A 142 5.50 8.78 7.72
C LYS A 142 5.79 9.33 9.11
N THR A 143 5.88 10.66 9.21
CA THR A 143 6.28 11.37 10.43
C THR A 143 5.27 11.25 11.56
N ASP A 144 4.01 10.91 11.25
CA ASP A 144 2.93 10.66 12.19
C ASP A 144 2.68 9.16 12.45
N ALA A 145 3.61 8.28 12.07
CA ALA A 145 3.45 6.85 12.27
C ALA A 145 3.47 6.45 13.75
N SER A 146 2.67 5.43 14.10
CA SER A 146 2.67 4.81 15.42
C SER A 146 4.05 4.23 15.78
N THR A 147 4.26 3.94 17.07
CA THR A 147 5.45 3.19 17.53
C THR A 147 5.58 1.88 16.75
N PRO A 148 6.79 1.51 16.27
CA PRO A 148 7.00 0.26 15.57
C PRO A 148 6.51 -0.95 16.36
N CYS A 149 5.69 -1.79 15.72
CA CYS A 149 5.13 -2.99 16.36
C CYS A 149 6.10 -4.19 16.35
N GLY A 150 7.16 -4.13 15.53
CA GLY A 150 8.12 -5.21 15.36
C GLY A 150 7.50 -6.46 14.72
N ILE A 151 8.32 -7.50 14.57
CA ILE A 151 7.89 -8.78 13.99
C ILE A 151 6.85 -9.48 14.89
N ASP A 152 7.01 -9.39 16.21
CA ASP A 152 6.09 -10.02 17.15
C ASP A 152 4.71 -9.33 17.13
N GLY A 153 4.69 -8.00 17.09
CA GLY A 153 3.44 -7.23 16.96
C GLY A 153 2.77 -7.48 15.61
N LEU A 154 3.53 -7.54 14.52
CA LEU A 154 3.00 -7.94 13.20
C LEU A 154 2.41 -9.36 13.24
N SER A 155 3.09 -10.31 13.89
CA SER A 155 2.62 -11.69 14.02
C SER A 155 1.32 -11.77 14.82
N ALA A 156 1.21 -11.00 15.90
CA ALA A 156 -0.02 -10.90 16.70
C ALA A 156 -1.18 -10.31 15.89
N ILE A 157 -0.94 -9.20 15.17
CA ILE A 157 -1.93 -8.59 14.26
C ILE A 157 -2.35 -9.61 13.19
N ARG A 158 -1.40 -10.29 12.56
CA ARG A 158 -1.68 -11.25 11.49
C ARG A 158 -2.51 -12.44 11.97
N ALA A 159 -2.27 -12.92 13.19
CA ALA A 159 -3.02 -14.00 13.81
C ALA A 159 -4.46 -13.58 14.18
N ALA A 160 -4.68 -12.33 14.55
CA ALA A 160 -5.99 -11.80 14.91
C ALA A 160 -6.82 -11.33 13.69
N ALA A 161 -6.17 -10.94 12.60
CA ALA A 161 -6.82 -10.38 11.41
C ALA A 161 -7.64 -11.41 10.62
N ARG A 162 -8.88 -11.05 10.28
CA ARG A 162 -9.79 -11.82 9.42
C ARG A 162 -9.74 -11.40 7.95
N LEU A 163 -9.09 -10.28 7.66
CA LEU A 163 -8.88 -9.74 6.32
C LEU A 163 -7.43 -9.99 5.86
N PRO A 164 -7.15 -10.04 4.55
CA PRO A 164 -5.78 -10.05 4.04
C PRO A 164 -4.97 -8.88 4.59
N THR A 165 -3.77 -9.15 5.11
CA THR A 165 -2.92 -8.15 5.78
C THR A 165 -1.59 -8.02 5.07
N VAL A 166 -1.26 -6.83 4.57
CA VAL A 166 0.07 -6.49 4.07
C VAL A 166 0.90 -5.86 5.20
N ALA A 167 2.18 -6.20 5.30
CA ALA A 167 3.08 -5.57 6.26
C ALA A 167 3.68 -4.28 5.67
N ILE A 168 3.79 -3.21 6.46
CA ILE A 168 4.37 -1.93 6.03
C ILE A 168 5.24 -1.30 7.11
N GLY A 169 6.22 -0.48 6.70
CA GLY A 169 7.00 0.39 7.61
C GLY A 169 8.43 -0.11 7.81
N GLY A 170 9.38 0.64 7.26
CA GLY A 170 10.83 0.37 7.37
C GLY A 170 11.31 -0.91 6.68
N ILE A 171 10.47 -1.50 5.82
CA ILE A 171 10.79 -2.70 5.06
C ILE A 171 11.74 -2.35 3.90
N GLN A 172 12.79 -3.14 3.74
CA GLN A 172 13.85 -3.03 2.74
C GLN A 172 14.25 -4.44 2.26
N SER A 173 14.99 -4.55 1.16
CA SER A 173 15.39 -5.86 0.61
C SER A 173 16.14 -6.74 1.62
N HIS A 174 16.97 -6.14 2.51
CA HIS A 174 17.75 -6.90 3.48
C HIS A 174 16.93 -7.46 4.65
N ASN A 175 15.74 -6.92 4.95
CA ASN A 175 14.90 -7.36 6.07
C ASN A 175 13.56 -7.97 5.62
N ALA A 176 13.23 -7.92 4.32
CA ALA A 176 11.98 -8.43 3.76
C ALA A 176 11.71 -9.90 4.12
N ALA A 177 12.74 -10.76 4.06
CA ALA A 177 12.61 -12.18 4.40
C ALA A 177 12.22 -12.41 5.87
N ASP A 178 12.73 -11.59 6.79
CA ASP A 178 12.40 -11.68 8.21
C ASP A 178 10.93 -11.29 8.46
N VAL A 179 10.45 -10.24 7.77
CA VAL A 179 9.05 -9.80 7.83
C VAL A 179 8.12 -10.88 7.27
N MET A 180 8.51 -11.55 6.18
CA MET A 180 7.72 -12.63 5.60
C MET A 180 7.54 -13.83 6.53
N ARG A 181 8.40 -14.04 7.54
CA ARG A 181 8.20 -15.11 8.54
C ARG A 181 6.93 -14.93 9.37
N ALA A 182 6.45 -13.70 9.52
CA ALA A 182 5.15 -13.41 10.13
C ALA A 182 3.95 -13.76 9.22
N ARG A 183 4.22 -14.25 7.99
CA ARG A 183 3.24 -14.66 6.98
C ARG A 183 2.16 -13.60 6.65
N PRO A 184 2.54 -12.33 6.40
CA PRO A 184 1.59 -11.39 5.80
C PRO A 184 1.18 -11.86 4.41
N ALA A 185 0.07 -11.33 3.90
CA ALA A 185 -0.36 -11.53 2.52
C ALA A 185 0.67 -10.97 1.51
N GLY A 186 1.47 -9.98 1.92
CA GLY A 186 2.62 -9.48 1.17
C GLY A 186 3.30 -8.32 1.90
N LEU A 187 4.13 -7.57 1.16
CA LEU A 187 4.89 -6.45 1.70
C LEU A 187 4.56 -5.16 0.96
N ALA A 188 4.29 -4.11 1.73
CA ALA A 188 4.17 -2.76 1.22
C ALA A 188 5.44 -1.96 1.51
N VAL A 189 5.98 -1.32 0.47
CA VAL A 189 7.26 -0.60 0.53
C VAL A 189 7.14 0.78 -0.11
N VAL A 190 7.93 1.73 0.41
CA VAL A 190 8.05 3.09 -0.15
C VAL A 190 9.48 3.31 -0.62
N SER A 191 10.38 3.64 0.30
CA SER A 191 11.76 4.04 0.02
C SER A 191 12.59 2.94 -0.61
N ALA A 192 12.29 1.66 -0.32
CA ALA A 192 13.00 0.53 -0.90
C ALA A 192 12.93 0.49 -2.43
N ILE A 193 11.90 1.10 -3.03
CA ILE A 193 11.74 1.23 -4.48
C ILE A 193 11.87 2.69 -4.91
N CYS A 194 11.19 3.63 -4.24
CA CYS A 194 11.19 5.04 -4.63
C CYS A 194 12.58 5.69 -4.64
N LYS A 195 13.47 5.26 -3.74
CA LYS A 195 14.85 5.79 -3.63
C LYS A 195 15.91 4.85 -4.19
N ALA A 196 15.51 3.75 -4.83
CA ALA A 196 16.45 2.81 -5.41
C ALA A 196 17.15 3.43 -6.63
N ALA A 197 18.43 3.10 -6.81
CA ALA A 197 19.16 3.46 -8.03
C ALA A 197 18.55 2.79 -9.27
N ASP A 198 18.12 1.54 -9.12
CA ASP A 198 17.32 0.80 -10.11
C ASP A 198 16.00 0.32 -9.45
N PRO A 199 14.89 1.05 -9.63
CA PRO A 199 13.60 0.66 -9.05
C PRO A 199 13.05 -0.66 -9.58
N ARG A 200 13.41 -1.06 -10.81
CA ARG A 200 12.96 -2.32 -11.40
C ARG A 200 13.66 -3.50 -10.73
N GLU A 201 14.98 -3.41 -10.58
CA GLU A 201 15.76 -4.44 -9.90
C GLU A 201 15.37 -4.56 -8.42
N ALA A 202 15.14 -3.43 -7.74
CA ALA A 202 14.69 -3.41 -6.36
C ALA A 202 13.32 -4.11 -6.20
N ALA A 203 12.36 -3.80 -7.07
CA ALA A 203 11.07 -4.47 -7.09
C ALA A 203 11.20 -5.97 -7.38
N ALA A 204 12.02 -6.37 -8.37
CA ALA A 204 12.24 -7.77 -8.72
C ALA A 204 12.86 -8.59 -7.58
N THR A 205 13.80 -8.00 -6.85
CA THR A 205 14.43 -8.64 -5.68
C THR A 205 13.42 -8.84 -4.55
N LEU A 206 12.58 -7.84 -4.27
CA LEU A 206 11.51 -7.95 -3.27
C LEU A 206 10.47 -9.00 -3.68
N ALA A 207 10.02 -8.98 -4.94
CA ALA A 207 9.07 -9.96 -5.46
C ALA A 207 9.61 -11.40 -5.37
N ALA A 208 10.89 -11.61 -5.71
CA ALA A 208 11.54 -12.91 -5.57
C ALA A 208 11.62 -13.36 -4.10
N THR A 209 11.96 -12.44 -3.18
CA THR A 209 12.01 -12.73 -1.73
C THR A 209 10.64 -13.13 -1.20
N ILE A 210 9.58 -12.42 -1.61
CA ILE A 210 8.19 -12.74 -1.24
C ILE A 210 7.79 -14.13 -1.77
N ALA A 211 8.09 -14.42 -3.04
CA ALA A 211 7.76 -15.70 -3.66
C ALA A 211 8.47 -16.88 -2.97
N GLN A 212 9.77 -16.74 -2.67
CA GLN A 212 10.56 -17.76 -1.99
C GLN A 212 10.10 -18.01 -0.55
N SER A 213 9.60 -16.98 0.13
CA SER A 213 9.14 -17.08 1.52
C SER A 213 7.75 -17.70 1.69
N ARG A 214 7.04 -17.94 0.58
CA ARG A 214 5.71 -18.59 0.57
C ARG A 214 5.75 -20.11 0.45
N ILE A 215 6.91 -20.67 0.14
CA ILE A 215 7.17 -22.12 0.06
C ILE A 215 7.36 -22.67 1.47
#